data_AF-A0A1X1Y115-F1
#
_entry.id   AF-A0A1X1Y115-F1
#
_cell.length_a   1.000
_cell.length_b   1.000
_cell.length_c   1.000
_cell.angle_alpha   90.00
_cell.angle_beta   90.00
_cell.angle_gamma   90.00
#
_symmetry.space_group_name_H-M   'P 1'
#
loop_
_entity.id
_entity.type
_entity.pdbx_description
1 polymer ?
#
loop_
_entity_poly.entity_id
_entity_poly.type
_entity_poly.pdbx_seq_one_letter_code
_entity_poly.pdbx_strand_id
1 'polypeptide(L)'
;MFVRELGMRFAACPADLLSETQGLLNTLDWQLARGWHTIRGGAGDEHTAQAQRHDEVIELRLVDITAADRLRQHPMFAGMAATSAFLYTPTMDLSPSAAEFAARWCAFSPVELARIESMTPTTVPGPRWASTNALVAIREHPLIEKLAVVQAVLRVTNDVWFIPKPDSTKYRARTLATMSALGVRVMTDMTTLEVAQHLAAESDSRHLVVVDDGGALIAAVAAHEALAARATCIETTARGRSLLREAGLNNQFIDLSGTATKLDLSKAIAVSCLREFLHHSCHRPLTDALAHVVGFGAIGRELALLLRAIGLTVTISDISPRRRSLAASDGFRVFDRVDTALAARVHHYLIGCSGHQTVDLRIGALLADGAMVCAASSQDLAKIVAEARNAGIARSIAGTGLEVRIPSGPSLIVLAEGNAINLFHAEGVPDPDFRCFENEVVSNIFAAIQAKPATTTNPAVPAAATDS
;
A
#
# COMPACT_ATOMS: atom_id res chain seq x y z
N MET A 1 41.99 -1.38 -34.13
CA MET A 1 42.01 -0.82 -32.77
C MET A 1 40.70 -0.09 -32.54
N PHE A 2 39.86 -0.35 -31.54
CA PHE A 2 39.61 -1.44 -30.60
C PHE A 2 38.34 -0.92 -29.86
N VAL A 3 37.22 -1.67 -29.85
CA VAL A 3 36.10 -1.63 -28.85
C VAL A 3 35.27 -0.31 -28.81
N ARG A 4 33.99 -0.19 -29.24
CA ARG A 4 32.68 -0.83 -28.86
C ARG A 4 32.31 -0.69 -27.37
N GLU A 5 31.04 -0.42 -27.06
CA GLU A 5 30.39 -0.57 -25.72
C GLU A 5 30.71 0.52 -24.65
N LEU A 6 29.79 1.17 -23.93
CA LEU A 6 28.38 0.93 -23.62
C LEU A 6 27.63 2.26 -23.44
N GLY A 7 26.47 2.36 -24.10
CA GLY A 7 25.43 3.30 -23.71
C GLY A 7 24.62 2.74 -22.56
N MET A 8 24.43 3.52 -21.50
CA MET A 8 23.29 3.30 -20.61
C MET A 8 22.08 3.99 -21.21
N ARG A 9 21.39 3.27 -22.09
CA ARG A 9 19.94 3.42 -22.17
C ARG A 9 19.42 2.90 -20.84
N PHE A 10 18.60 3.67 -20.13
CA PHE A 10 17.69 3.06 -19.16
C PHE A 10 16.83 2.08 -19.96
N ALA A 11 17.17 0.79 -19.88
CA ALA A 11 16.32 -0.26 -20.38
C ALA A 11 15.07 -0.22 -19.51
N ALA A 12 13.97 0.25 -20.10
CA ALA A 12 12.60 0.18 -19.60
C ALA A 12 12.51 0.16 -18.07
N CYS A 13 12.57 1.35 -17.46
CA CYS A 13 11.94 1.53 -16.17
C CYS A 13 10.45 1.17 -16.37
N PRO A 14 9.91 0.14 -15.69
CA PRO A 14 8.47 -0.11 -15.72
C PRO A 14 7.73 1.20 -15.41
N ALA A 15 6.64 1.50 -16.12
CA ALA A 15 5.93 2.79 -15.99
C ALA A 15 5.53 3.10 -14.53
N ASP A 16 5.37 2.05 -13.74
CA ASP A 16 5.20 1.97 -12.30
C ASP A 16 6.37 2.58 -11.52
N LEU A 17 7.63 2.22 -11.80
CA LEU A 17 8.79 2.84 -11.15
C LEU A 17 8.96 4.32 -11.55
N LEU A 18 8.58 4.75 -12.75
CA LEU A 18 8.68 6.15 -13.18
C LEU A 18 7.82 7.10 -12.31
N SER A 19 6.61 6.66 -11.95
CA SER A 19 5.72 7.41 -11.04
C SER A 19 6.24 7.44 -9.59
N GLU A 20 6.86 6.34 -9.14
CA GLU A 20 7.44 6.20 -7.80
C GLU A 20 8.75 6.98 -7.67
N THR A 21 9.54 7.02 -8.74
CA THR A 21 10.74 7.86 -8.84
C THR A 21 10.32 9.32 -8.75
N GLN A 22 9.22 9.76 -9.38
CA GLN A 22 8.73 11.13 -9.25
C GLN A 22 8.40 11.54 -7.79
N GLY A 23 7.87 10.62 -6.98
CA GLY A 23 7.61 10.86 -5.55
C GLY A 23 8.89 10.93 -4.71
N LEU A 24 9.86 10.05 -5.00
CA LEU A 24 11.20 10.08 -4.41
C LEU A 24 11.93 11.38 -4.77
N LEU A 25 11.80 11.81 -6.02
CA LEU A 25 12.38 13.03 -6.59
C LEU A 25 11.71 14.29 -6.05
N ASN A 26 10.41 14.28 -5.75
CA ASN A 26 9.74 15.42 -5.08
C ASN A 26 10.17 15.56 -3.60
N THR A 27 10.48 14.43 -2.95
CA THR A 27 11.02 14.40 -1.57
C THR A 27 12.48 14.85 -1.55
N LEU A 28 13.25 14.42 -2.56
CA LEU A 28 14.60 14.91 -2.83
C LEU A 28 14.58 16.39 -3.20
N ASP A 29 13.68 16.88 -4.05
CA ASP A 29 13.51 18.30 -4.39
C ASP A 29 13.29 19.15 -3.13
N TRP A 30 12.52 18.65 -2.16
CA TRP A 30 12.32 19.33 -0.87
C TRP A 30 13.60 19.39 -0.02
N GLN A 31 14.48 18.38 -0.09
CA GLN A 31 15.79 18.38 0.59
C GLN A 31 16.90 19.11 -0.20
N LEU A 32 16.83 19.09 -1.53
CA LEU A 32 17.81 19.62 -2.47
C LEU A 32 17.61 21.10 -2.78
N ALA A 33 16.40 21.64 -2.61
CA ALA A 33 16.11 23.08 -2.69
C ALA A 33 16.90 23.93 -1.67
N ARG A 34 17.67 23.31 -0.77
CA ARG A 34 18.49 23.97 0.25
C ARG A 34 20.01 23.98 -0.01
N GLY A 35 20.48 23.57 -1.19
CA GLY A 35 21.89 23.67 -1.58
C GLY A 35 22.76 22.47 -1.19
N TRP A 36 24.08 22.58 -1.40
CA TRP A 36 25.07 21.51 -1.19
C TRP A 36 25.04 20.95 0.24
N HIS A 37 25.00 19.63 0.39
CA HIS A 37 25.00 18.97 1.70
C HIS A 37 26.25 18.11 1.90
N THR A 38 26.91 18.31 3.03
CA THR A 38 28.05 17.49 3.48
C THR A 38 27.54 16.24 4.18
N ILE A 39 27.97 15.07 3.70
CA ILE A 39 27.60 13.74 4.17
C ILE A 39 28.84 13.12 4.79
N ARG A 40 28.79 12.80 6.08
CA ARG A 40 29.87 12.05 6.75
C ARG A 40 29.59 10.56 6.64
N GLY A 41 30.47 9.84 5.96
CA GLY A 41 30.50 8.38 5.93
C GLY A 41 30.96 7.78 7.26
N GLY A 42 30.62 6.50 7.49
CA GLY A 42 30.89 5.80 8.74
C GLY A 42 32.37 5.62 9.11
N ALA A 43 33.30 5.91 8.19
CA ALA A 43 34.75 5.88 8.40
C ALA A 43 35.39 7.28 8.61
N GLY A 44 34.58 8.34 8.66
CA GLY A 44 35.06 9.72 8.79
C GLY A 44 35.28 10.45 7.45
N ASP A 45 34.97 9.81 6.32
CA ASP A 45 35.03 10.42 5.00
C ASP A 45 33.89 11.44 4.81
N GLU A 46 34.20 12.62 4.27
CA GLU A 46 33.21 13.65 3.92
C GLU A 46 32.92 13.63 2.42
N HIS A 47 31.69 13.29 2.06
CA HIS A 47 31.16 13.34 0.70
C HIS A 47 30.26 14.55 0.57
N THR A 48 30.27 15.24 -0.57
CA THR A 48 29.26 16.28 -0.84
C THR A 48 28.45 15.88 -2.06
N ALA A 49 27.13 15.92 -1.94
CA ALA A 49 26.21 15.59 -3.02
C ALA A 49 25.53 16.85 -3.56
N GLN A 50 25.43 16.94 -4.88
CA GLN A 50 24.59 17.89 -5.59
C GLN A 50 23.70 17.13 -6.55
N ALA A 51 22.40 17.41 -6.52
CA ALA A 51 21.48 16.93 -7.54
C ALA A 51 21.06 18.10 -8.43
N GLN A 52 21.02 17.88 -9.73
CA GLN A 52 20.57 18.89 -10.68
C GLN A 52 19.60 18.25 -11.67
N ARG A 53 18.46 18.91 -11.88
CA ARG A 53 17.42 18.45 -12.80
C ARG A 53 17.68 18.99 -14.20
N HIS A 54 17.68 18.09 -15.18
CA HIS A 54 17.72 18.40 -16.61
C HIS A 54 16.55 17.68 -17.29
N ASP A 55 15.49 18.41 -17.63
CA ASP A 55 14.29 17.89 -18.30
C ASP A 55 13.69 16.63 -17.62
N GLU A 56 13.79 15.46 -18.26
CA GLU A 56 13.32 14.13 -17.79
C GLU A 56 14.40 13.32 -17.05
N VAL A 57 15.58 13.89 -16.82
CA VAL A 57 16.72 13.22 -16.17
C VAL A 57 17.15 14.01 -14.95
N ILE A 58 17.42 13.31 -13.85
CA ILE A 58 18.01 13.91 -12.66
C ILE A 58 19.42 13.36 -12.50
N GLU A 59 20.40 14.27 -12.55
CA GLU A 59 21.81 13.97 -12.40
C GLU A 59 22.18 14.12 -10.91
N LEU A 60 22.61 13.02 -10.29
CA LEU A 60 23.16 13.00 -8.94
C LEU A 60 24.68 12.98 -9.01
N ARG A 61 25.33 14.08 -8.63
CA ARG A 61 26.80 14.18 -8.53
C ARG A 61 27.22 13.98 -7.08
N LEU A 62 27.92 12.88 -6.83
CA LEU A 62 28.65 12.62 -5.59
C LEU A 62 30.11 13.03 -5.79
N VAL A 63 30.58 13.98 -4.98
CA VAL A 63 31.99 14.40 -4.97
C VAL A 63 32.65 13.88 -3.70
N ASP A 64 33.64 13.00 -3.86
CA ASP A 64 34.53 12.58 -2.79
C ASP A 64 35.65 13.62 -2.60
N ILE A 65 35.52 14.45 -1.57
CA ILE A 65 36.47 15.53 -1.27
C ILE A 65 37.83 14.95 -0.84
N THR A 66 37.84 13.81 -0.17
CA THR A 66 39.04 13.16 0.35
C THR A 66 39.93 12.62 -0.76
N ALA A 67 39.34 12.18 -1.88
CA ALA A 67 40.06 11.82 -3.09
C ALA A 67 40.60 13.06 -3.83
N ALA A 68 39.80 14.14 -3.91
CA ALA A 68 40.20 15.40 -4.54
C ALA A 68 41.37 16.09 -3.81
N ASP A 69 41.41 16.04 -2.49
CA ASP A 69 42.50 16.61 -1.68
C ASP A 69 43.80 15.81 -1.79
N ARG A 70 43.72 14.48 -1.86
CA ARG A 70 44.89 13.62 -2.13
C ARG A 70 45.48 13.87 -3.52
N LEU A 71 44.65 14.12 -4.53
CA LEU A 71 45.11 14.48 -5.87
C LEU A 71 45.72 15.88 -5.95
N ARG A 72 45.19 16.86 -5.19
CA ARG A 72 45.79 18.20 -5.07
C ARG A 72 47.19 18.18 -4.45
N GLN A 73 47.45 17.24 -3.57
CA GLN A 73 48.76 17.05 -2.93
C GLN A 73 49.74 16.22 -3.78
N HIS A 74 49.27 15.60 -4.87
CA HIS A 74 50.13 14.79 -5.72
C HIS A 74 51.04 15.70 -6.59
N PRO A 75 52.37 15.45 -6.66
CA PRO A 75 53.33 16.34 -7.31
C PRO A 75 53.03 16.67 -8.78
N MET A 76 52.34 15.74 -9.46
CA MET A 76 51.95 15.87 -10.87
C MET A 76 50.88 16.96 -11.11
N PHE A 77 50.10 17.31 -10.08
CA PHE A 77 49.01 18.31 -10.16
C PHE A 77 49.32 19.57 -9.32
N ALA A 78 50.49 19.63 -8.68
CA ALA A 78 50.96 20.78 -7.93
C ALA A 78 51.28 21.95 -8.89
N GLY A 79 50.36 22.91 -9.00
CA GLY A 79 50.53 24.12 -9.81
C GLY A 79 49.43 24.38 -10.86
N MET A 80 48.48 23.47 -11.05
CA MET A 80 47.29 23.78 -11.87
C MET A 80 46.35 24.69 -11.08
N ALA A 81 46.09 25.90 -11.61
CA ALA A 81 45.06 26.78 -11.07
C ALA A 81 43.72 26.03 -11.00
N ALA A 82 42.98 26.23 -9.91
CA ALA A 82 41.77 25.48 -9.57
C ALA A 82 40.65 25.67 -10.61
N THR A 83 40.74 24.97 -11.72
CA THR A 83 39.66 24.76 -12.67
C THR A 83 39.37 23.27 -12.70
N SER A 84 38.42 22.88 -11.85
CA SER A 84 37.57 21.70 -12.00
C SER A 84 38.26 20.45 -12.56
N ALA A 85 39.04 19.78 -11.71
CA ALA A 85 39.40 18.39 -11.92
C ALA A 85 38.13 17.53 -11.70
N PHE A 86 37.41 17.24 -12.78
CA PHE A 86 36.32 16.25 -12.76
C PHE A 86 36.93 14.86 -12.65
N LEU A 87 36.87 14.27 -11.47
CA LEU A 87 37.08 12.83 -11.30
C LEU A 87 35.85 12.11 -11.86
N TYR A 88 35.98 11.60 -13.06
CA TYR A 88 35.04 10.63 -13.62
C TYR A 88 35.33 9.29 -12.93
N THR A 89 34.57 8.95 -11.88
CA THR A 89 34.53 7.55 -11.43
C THR A 89 33.81 6.77 -12.53
N PRO A 90 34.40 5.68 -13.06
CA PRO A 90 33.70 4.86 -14.02
C PRO A 90 32.43 4.36 -13.35
N THR A 91 31.34 4.39 -14.11
CA THR A 91 30.07 3.69 -13.85
C THR A 91 30.35 2.42 -13.06
N MET A 92 30.00 2.42 -11.77
CA MET A 92 29.88 1.17 -11.04
C MET A 92 28.74 0.43 -11.72
N ASP A 93 29.12 -0.65 -12.40
CA ASP A 93 28.21 -1.71 -12.80
C ASP A 93 27.44 -2.11 -11.53
N LEU A 94 26.14 -1.81 -11.51
CA LEU A 94 25.31 -1.99 -10.34
C LEU A 94 25.03 -3.49 -10.18
N SER A 95 26.03 -4.20 -9.67
CA SER A 95 25.88 -5.46 -8.95
C SER A 95 24.96 -5.24 -7.73
N PRO A 96 24.57 -6.31 -6.98
CA PRO A 96 23.57 -6.29 -5.89
C PRO A 96 23.62 -5.10 -4.90
N SER A 97 24.77 -4.42 -4.82
CA SER A 97 25.00 -3.13 -4.18
C SER A 97 24.03 -1.98 -4.48
N ALA A 98 23.36 -1.91 -5.65
CA ALA A 98 22.40 -0.82 -5.93
C ALA A 98 21.09 -0.97 -5.19
N ALA A 99 20.56 -2.19 -5.12
CA ALA A 99 19.36 -2.49 -4.35
C ALA A 99 19.64 -2.30 -2.86
N GLU A 100 20.84 -2.69 -2.40
CA GLU A 100 21.30 -2.46 -1.03
C GLU A 100 21.49 -0.96 -0.72
N PHE A 101 22.03 -0.20 -1.66
CA PHE A 101 22.22 1.24 -1.54
C PHE A 101 20.87 1.98 -1.57
N ALA A 102 19.99 1.67 -2.53
CA ALA A 102 18.63 2.19 -2.60
C ALA A 102 17.83 1.80 -1.36
N ALA A 103 17.98 0.58 -0.85
CA ALA A 103 17.35 0.15 0.41
C ALA A 103 17.84 1.00 1.59
N ARG A 104 19.15 1.27 1.70
CA ARG A 104 19.70 2.11 2.78
C ARG A 104 19.28 3.58 2.68
N TRP A 105 19.11 4.14 1.48
CA TRP A 105 18.77 5.55 1.29
C TRP A 105 17.27 5.83 1.22
N CYS A 106 16.49 4.88 0.72
CA CYS A 106 15.03 4.98 0.69
C CYS A 106 14.39 4.57 2.01
N ALA A 107 15.07 3.77 2.84
CA ALA A 107 14.55 3.35 4.13
C ALA A 107 14.25 4.56 5.05
N PHE A 108 13.29 4.36 5.95
CA PHE A 108 13.08 5.27 7.06
C PHE A 108 14.29 5.25 7.99
N SER A 109 14.73 6.44 8.40
CA SER A 109 15.80 6.59 9.38
C SER A 109 15.42 5.98 10.73
N PRO A 110 16.38 5.65 11.62
CA PRO A 110 16.08 5.15 12.96
C PRO A 110 15.13 6.06 13.76
N VAL A 111 15.20 7.37 13.56
CA VAL A 111 14.30 8.35 14.23
C VAL A 111 12.89 8.28 13.67
N GLU A 112 12.74 8.20 12.33
CA GLU A 112 11.44 7.99 11.70
C GLU A 112 10.82 6.65 12.13
N LEU A 113 11.63 5.58 12.15
CA LEU A 113 11.21 4.25 12.63
C LEU A 113 10.74 4.27 14.07
N ALA A 114 11.49 4.89 14.99
CA ALA A 114 11.07 5.02 16.38
C ALA A 114 9.74 5.79 16.51
N ARG A 115 9.51 6.79 15.65
CA ARG A 115 8.24 7.51 15.60
C ARG A 115 7.12 6.62 15.06
N ILE A 116 7.36 5.85 14.00
CA ILE A 116 6.40 4.88 13.45
C ILE A 116 6.03 3.83 14.51
N GLU A 117 7.01 3.23 15.20
CA GLU A 117 6.78 2.31 16.31
C GLU A 117 5.97 2.97 17.44
N SER A 118 6.23 4.24 17.78
CA SER A 118 5.44 4.96 18.80
C SER A 118 3.99 5.22 18.38
N MET A 119 3.73 5.29 17.07
CA MET A 119 2.39 5.39 16.50
C MET A 119 1.70 4.03 16.38
N THR A 120 2.40 2.93 16.63
CA THR A 120 1.80 1.59 16.64
C THR A 120 2.50 0.74 17.71
N PRO A 121 2.43 1.12 19.01
CA PRO A 121 3.16 0.42 20.04
C PRO A 121 2.60 -0.99 20.13
N THR A 122 3.39 -1.96 19.68
CA THR A 122 3.00 -3.35 19.79
C THR A 122 3.12 -3.76 21.25
N THR A 123 2.01 -4.15 21.86
CA THR A 123 1.94 -4.40 23.32
C THR A 123 2.64 -5.67 23.76
N VAL A 124 3.36 -6.37 22.86
CA VAL A 124 4.03 -7.62 23.24
C VAL A 124 5.24 -7.31 24.11
N PRO A 125 5.20 -7.66 25.40
CA PRO A 125 6.28 -7.39 26.33
C PRO A 125 7.20 -8.61 26.33
N GLY A 126 8.41 -8.51 25.78
CA GLY A 126 9.36 -9.58 26.03
C GLY A 126 10.71 -9.49 25.31
N PRO A 127 11.77 -10.02 25.95
CA PRO A 127 13.08 -10.19 25.30
C PRO A 127 12.95 -11.15 24.11
N ARG A 128 13.87 -11.03 23.14
CA ARG A 128 14.03 -11.94 22.00
C ARG A 128 13.74 -13.39 22.43
N TRP A 129 12.55 -13.89 22.07
CA TRP A 129 12.25 -15.31 22.21
C TRP A 129 13.28 -16.03 21.34
N ALA A 130 13.91 -17.06 21.90
CA ALA A 130 14.96 -17.83 21.25
C ALA A 130 14.59 -18.12 19.79
N SER A 131 15.55 -17.95 18.87
CA SER A 131 15.41 -18.19 17.43
C SER A 131 14.49 -19.39 17.15
N THR A 132 13.25 -19.10 16.76
CA THR A 132 12.27 -20.14 16.44
C THR A 132 12.57 -20.71 15.06
N ASN A 133 12.26 -21.99 14.83
CA ASN A 133 12.38 -22.61 13.50
C ASN A 133 11.15 -22.31 12.61
N ALA A 134 10.49 -21.17 12.83
CA ALA A 134 9.28 -20.78 12.12
C ALA A 134 9.59 -19.74 11.05
N LEU A 135 9.07 -19.96 9.83
CA LEU A 135 9.05 -18.98 8.76
C LEU A 135 7.71 -18.27 8.77
N VAL A 136 7.70 -16.94 8.72
CA VAL A 136 6.47 -16.13 8.68
C VAL A 136 6.35 -15.45 7.32
N ALA A 137 5.32 -15.81 6.55
CA ALA A 137 5.00 -15.20 5.27
C ALA A 137 3.79 -14.26 5.42
N ILE A 138 3.97 -12.97 5.14
CA ILE A 138 2.95 -11.94 5.31
C ILE A 138 2.62 -11.36 3.92
N ARG A 139 1.39 -11.56 3.46
CA ARG A 139 0.87 -10.96 2.24
C ARG A 139 -0.13 -9.85 2.57
N GLU A 140 0.29 -8.61 2.40
CA GLU A 140 -0.45 -7.44 2.87
C GLU A 140 -0.19 -6.19 2.00
N HIS A 141 -0.98 -5.16 2.24
CA HIS A 141 -0.72 -3.82 1.69
C HIS A 141 0.56 -3.23 2.34
N PRO A 142 1.56 -2.76 1.57
CA PRO A 142 2.81 -2.22 2.13
C PRO A 142 2.63 -0.78 2.65
N LEU A 143 1.86 -0.68 3.73
CA LEU A 143 1.63 0.57 4.46
C LEU A 143 2.72 0.79 5.51
N ILE A 144 2.96 2.05 5.89
CA ILE A 144 4.00 2.41 6.86
C ILE A 144 3.76 1.75 8.23
N GLU A 145 2.49 1.53 8.60
CA GLU A 145 2.07 0.87 9.82
C GLU A 145 2.53 -0.59 9.89
N LYS A 146 2.69 -1.26 8.73
CA LYS A 146 3.19 -2.65 8.65
C LYS A 146 4.64 -2.80 9.09
N LEU A 147 5.41 -1.70 9.15
CA LEU A 147 6.76 -1.74 9.71
C LEU A 147 6.73 -2.15 11.19
N ALA A 148 5.76 -1.68 11.97
CA ALA A 148 5.63 -2.07 13.38
C ALA A 148 5.30 -3.56 13.54
N VAL A 149 4.40 -4.10 12.70
CA VAL A 149 4.07 -5.54 12.68
C VAL A 149 5.31 -6.36 12.33
N VAL A 150 6.03 -5.99 11.27
CA VAL A 150 7.25 -6.69 10.84
C VAL A 150 8.35 -6.62 11.89
N GLN A 151 8.57 -5.45 12.50
CA GLN A 151 9.54 -5.29 13.59
C GLN A 151 9.18 -6.12 14.82
N ALA A 152 7.89 -6.27 15.14
CA ALA A 152 7.46 -7.16 16.20
C ALA A 152 7.74 -8.64 15.87
N VAL A 153 7.43 -9.09 14.65
CA VAL A 153 7.71 -10.46 14.21
C VAL A 153 9.21 -10.77 14.20
N LEU A 154 10.05 -9.81 13.77
CA LEU A 154 11.51 -9.91 13.78
C LEU A 154 12.13 -10.06 15.18
N ARG A 155 11.38 -9.78 16.25
CA ARG A 155 11.82 -10.04 17.63
C ARG A 155 11.71 -11.53 18.00
N VAL A 156 10.94 -12.33 17.26
CA VAL A 156 10.67 -13.78 17.50
C VAL A 156 11.36 -14.68 16.46
N THR A 157 11.39 -14.25 15.21
CA THR A 157 11.97 -15.03 14.10
C THR A 157 12.81 -14.14 13.19
N ASN A 158 13.86 -14.70 12.61
CA ASN A 158 14.70 -14.02 11.63
C ASN A 158 14.31 -14.36 10.18
N ASP A 159 13.32 -15.24 9.96
CA ASP A 159 12.88 -15.63 8.61
C ASP A 159 11.46 -15.12 8.34
N VAL A 160 11.40 -13.86 7.91
CA VAL A 160 10.17 -13.15 7.59
C VAL A 160 10.16 -12.83 6.10
N TRP A 161 9.09 -13.24 5.43
CA TRP A 161 8.84 -12.94 4.02
C TRP A 161 7.68 -11.96 3.95
N PHE A 162 7.85 -10.88 3.20
CA PHE A 162 6.79 -9.92 2.93
C PHE A 162 6.43 -9.94 1.45
N ILE A 163 5.17 -10.21 1.15
CA ILE A 163 4.62 -10.33 -0.20
C ILE A 163 3.67 -9.14 -0.42
N PRO A 164 4.15 -8.03 -1.00
CA PRO A 164 3.31 -6.85 -1.16
C PRO A 164 2.18 -7.10 -2.15
N LYS A 165 0.98 -6.63 -1.81
CA LYS A 165 -0.12 -6.56 -2.79
C LYS A 165 0.26 -5.61 -3.96
N PRO A 166 -0.33 -5.79 -5.15
CA PRO A 166 0.03 -5.03 -6.35
C PRO A 166 -0.60 -3.63 -6.39
N ASP A 167 -0.66 -2.95 -5.25
CA ASP A 167 -1.32 -1.65 -5.09
C ASP A 167 -0.34 -0.51 -4.83
N SER A 168 -0.71 0.69 -5.27
CA SER A 168 0.10 1.89 -5.07
C SER A 168 -0.23 2.51 -3.73
N THR A 169 0.45 2.07 -2.65
CA THR A 169 0.31 2.68 -1.31
C THR A 169 1.22 3.89 -1.14
N LYS A 170 0.81 4.82 -0.27
CA LYS A 170 1.68 5.93 0.13
C LYS A 170 2.96 5.39 0.79
N TYR A 171 4.12 5.85 0.29
CA TYR A 171 5.47 5.42 0.70
C TYR A 171 5.84 3.96 0.41
N ARG A 172 5.11 3.25 -0.47
CA ARG A 172 5.41 1.85 -0.86
C ARG A 172 6.90 1.54 -0.95
N ALA A 173 7.64 2.26 -1.80
CA ALA A 173 9.06 2.04 -2.01
C ALA A 173 9.90 2.20 -0.73
N ARG A 174 9.66 3.25 0.07
CA ARG A 174 10.37 3.45 1.36
C ARG A 174 10.02 2.34 2.35
N THR A 175 8.75 1.93 2.42
CA THR A 175 8.29 0.85 3.30
C THR A 175 8.98 -0.47 2.94
N LEU A 176 8.98 -0.87 1.67
CA LEU A 176 9.62 -2.10 1.21
C LEU A 176 11.15 -2.06 1.39
N ALA A 177 11.80 -0.94 1.03
CA ALA A 177 13.21 -0.73 1.28
C ALA A 177 13.58 -0.86 2.77
N THR A 178 12.74 -0.32 3.65
CA THR A 178 12.93 -0.42 5.10
C THR A 178 12.77 -1.85 5.58
N MET A 179 11.77 -2.60 5.10
CA MET A 179 11.62 -4.02 5.41
C MET A 179 12.86 -4.82 5.00
N SER A 180 13.37 -4.62 3.78
CA SER A 180 14.61 -5.25 3.33
C SER A 180 15.82 -4.88 4.20
N ALA A 181 15.96 -3.60 4.57
CA ALA A 181 17.03 -3.14 5.47
C ALA A 181 16.95 -3.74 6.89
N LEU A 182 15.74 -4.11 7.33
CA LEU A 182 15.50 -4.83 8.59
C LEU A 182 15.76 -6.35 8.50
N GLY A 183 16.10 -6.87 7.31
CA GLY A 183 16.38 -8.28 7.07
C GLY A 183 15.16 -9.10 6.62
N VAL A 184 14.06 -8.45 6.23
CA VAL A 184 12.88 -9.13 5.67
C VAL A 184 13.08 -9.41 4.20
N ARG A 185 12.73 -10.63 3.77
CA ARG A 185 12.73 -10.97 2.36
C ARG A 185 11.47 -10.43 1.69
N VAL A 186 11.62 -9.40 0.87
CA VAL A 186 10.52 -8.80 0.12
C VAL A 186 10.39 -9.50 -1.23
N MET A 187 9.22 -10.07 -1.51
CA MET A 187 8.93 -10.84 -2.72
C MET A 187 8.07 -10.01 -3.68
N THR A 188 8.70 -9.11 -4.44
CA THR A 188 8.00 -8.35 -5.49
C THR A 188 7.84 -9.19 -6.76
N ASP A 189 6.88 -8.81 -7.60
CA ASP A 189 6.76 -9.32 -8.99
C ASP A 189 6.50 -10.83 -9.12
N MET A 190 5.98 -11.46 -8.07
CA MET A 190 5.61 -12.88 -8.05
C MET A 190 4.12 -13.07 -7.80
N THR A 191 3.54 -14.06 -8.47
CA THR A 191 2.19 -14.56 -8.18
C THR A 191 2.19 -15.30 -6.84
N THR A 192 1.01 -15.42 -6.22
CA THR A 192 0.88 -16.19 -4.96
C THR A 192 1.22 -17.66 -5.13
N LEU A 193 1.06 -18.21 -6.34
CA LEU A 193 1.44 -19.58 -6.68
C LEU A 193 2.97 -19.74 -6.73
N GLU A 194 3.68 -18.81 -7.38
CA GLU A 194 5.15 -18.81 -7.41
C GLU A 194 5.72 -18.63 -6.01
N VAL A 195 5.14 -17.74 -5.20
CA VAL A 195 5.53 -17.59 -3.79
C VAL A 195 5.35 -18.91 -3.04
N ALA A 196 4.21 -19.60 -3.20
CA ALA A 196 3.99 -20.89 -2.56
C ALA A 196 5.03 -21.94 -3.01
N GLN A 197 5.43 -21.96 -4.28
CA GLN A 197 6.49 -22.86 -4.76
C GLN A 197 7.85 -22.57 -4.11
N HIS A 198 8.24 -21.29 -3.99
CA HIS A 198 9.47 -20.90 -3.30
C HIS A 198 9.41 -21.24 -1.81
N LEU A 199 8.27 -21.00 -1.16
CA LEU A 199 8.06 -21.42 0.21
C LEU A 199 8.23 -22.94 0.35
N ALA A 200 7.64 -23.76 -0.53
CA ALA A 200 7.77 -25.21 -0.50
C ALA A 200 9.22 -25.67 -0.61
N ALA A 201 10.01 -25.04 -1.49
CA ALA A 201 11.41 -25.36 -1.71
C ALA A 201 12.32 -24.97 -0.53
N GLU A 202 12.06 -23.84 0.13
CA GLU A 202 12.99 -23.27 1.11
C GLU A 202 12.65 -23.56 2.56
N SER A 203 11.39 -23.86 2.88
CA SER A 203 10.95 -24.01 4.27
C SER A 203 11.16 -25.44 4.83
N ASP A 204 12.32 -26.01 4.52
CA ASP A 204 12.87 -27.34 4.89
C ASP A 204 12.36 -27.93 6.23
N SER A 205 11.17 -28.56 6.21
CA SER A 205 10.43 -29.07 7.39
C SER A 205 10.09 -28.05 8.50
N ARG A 206 10.19 -26.75 8.21
CA ARG A 206 9.93 -25.63 9.12
C ARG A 206 8.44 -25.37 9.27
N HIS A 207 8.04 -24.98 10.47
CA HIS A 207 6.66 -24.51 10.68
C HIS A 207 6.45 -23.22 9.90
N LEU A 208 5.37 -23.15 9.13
CA LEU A 208 5.04 -22.00 8.31
C LEU A 208 3.86 -21.26 8.93
N VAL A 209 4.00 -19.96 9.16
CA VAL A 209 2.88 -19.10 9.53
C VAL A 209 2.57 -18.18 8.34
N VAL A 210 1.35 -18.23 7.84
CA VAL A 210 0.89 -17.43 6.70
C VAL A 210 -0.11 -16.40 7.22
N VAL A 211 0.14 -15.13 6.96
CA VAL A 211 -0.82 -14.04 7.18
C VAL A 211 -1.19 -13.47 5.83
N ASP A 212 -2.48 -13.39 5.53
CA ASP A 212 -2.94 -12.97 4.21
C ASP A 212 -4.12 -12.00 4.28
N ASP A 213 -4.02 -10.94 3.48
CA ASP A 213 -5.10 -10.02 3.15
C ASP A 213 -5.69 -10.38 1.78
N GLY A 214 -6.81 -11.11 1.82
CA GLY A 214 -7.60 -11.47 0.66
C GLY A 214 -7.54 -12.94 0.23
N GLY A 215 -6.86 -13.79 0.99
CA GLY A 215 -6.92 -15.26 0.90
C GLY A 215 -6.18 -15.91 -0.27
N ALA A 216 -5.53 -15.14 -1.13
CA ALA A 216 -4.89 -15.66 -2.35
C ALA A 216 -3.61 -16.47 -2.08
N LEU A 217 -2.81 -16.08 -1.07
CA LEU A 217 -1.64 -16.86 -0.63
C LEU A 217 -2.06 -18.08 0.19
N ILE A 218 -3.08 -17.95 1.05
CA ILE A 218 -3.63 -19.09 1.78
C ILE A 218 -4.14 -20.17 0.82
N ALA A 219 -4.90 -19.78 -0.21
CA ALA A 219 -5.38 -20.71 -1.23
C ALA A 219 -4.22 -21.40 -1.99
N ALA A 220 -3.16 -20.65 -2.33
CA ALA A 220 -1.99 -21.22 -2.99
C ALA A 220 -1.20 -22.19 -2.09
N VAL A 221 -1.08 -21.89 -0.80
CA VAL A 221 -0.47 -22.76 0.21
C VAL A 221 -1.30 -24.04 0.42
N ALA A 222 -2.62 -23.91 0.50
CA ALA A 222 -3.54 -25.04 0.65
C ALA A 222 -3.52 -25.99 -0.55
N ALA A 223 -3.23 -25.48 -1.75
CA ALA A 223 -3.06 -26.28 -2.96
C ALA A 223 -1.77 -27.13 -2.95
N HIS A 224 -0.84 -26.88 -2.03
CA HIS A 224 0.42 -27.60 -1.93
C HIS A 224 0.45 -28.45 -0.65
N GLU A 225 0.17 -29.75 -0.75
CA GLU A 225 -0.04 -30.67 0.38
C GLU A 225 1.05 -30.61 1.46
N ALA A 226 2.32 -30.63 1.05
CA ALA A 226 3.46 -30.57 1.98
C ALA A 226 3.60 -29.22 2.73
N LEU A 227 3.09 -28.11 2.16
CA LEU A 227 3.03 -26.82 2.84
C LEU A 227 1.82 -26.78 3.77
N ALA A 228 0.65 -27.17 3.27
CA ALA A 228 -0.59 -27.19 4.03
C ALA A 228 -0.47 -28.00 5.34
N ALA A 229 0.24 -29.13 5.31
CA ALA A 229 0.45 -29.98 6.48
C ALA A 229 1.22 -29.32 7.64
N ARG A 230 1.93 -28.22 7.39
CA ARG A 230 2.77 -27.52 8.39
C ARG A 230 2.51 -26.02 8.47
N ALA A 231 1.48 -25.54 7.75
CA ALA A 231 1.09 -24.15 7.73
C ALA A 231 0.02 -23.86 8.78
N THR A 232 0.17 -22.75 9.49
CA THR A 232 -0.93 -22.09 10.20
C THR A 232 -1.25 -20.80 9.46
N CYS A 233 -2.44 -20.75 8.87
CA CYS A 233 -2.90 -19.63 8.05
C CYS A 233 -3.80 -18.69 8.85
N ILE A 234 -3.66 -17.39 8.64
CA ILE A 234 -4.40 -16.31 9.30
C ILE A 234 -4.94 -15.38 8.20
N GLU A 235 -6.25 -15.24 8.10
CA GLU A 235 -6.92 -14.34 7.13
C GLU A 235 -7.40 -13.06 7.82
N THR A 236 -7.07 -11.91 7.26
CA THR A 236 -7.37 -10.59 7.87
C THR A 236 -8.56 -9.86 7.24
N THR A 237 -9.17 -10.40 6.17
CA THR A 237 -10.27 -9.75 5.42
C THR A 237 -11.52 -10.61 5.25
N ALA A 238 -12.68 -9.94 5.27
CA ALA A 238 -13.96 -10.62 5.10
C ALA A 238 -14.11 -11.22 3.69
N ARG A 239 -13.49 -10.59 2.68
CA ARG A 239 -13.52 -11.09 1.30
C ARG A 239 -12.65 -12.34 1.14
N GLY A 240 -11.42 -12.32 1.67
CA GLY A 240 -10.55 -13.49 1.67
C GLY A 240 -11.21 -14.67 2.37
N ARG A 241 -11.83 -14.43 3.53
CA ARG A 241 -12.66 -15.44 4.20
C ARG A 241 -13.75 -16.01 3.30
N SER A 242 -14.56 -15.16 2.64
CA SER A 242 -15.61 -15.64 1.74
C SER A 242 -15.04 -16.50 0.62
N LEU A 243 -13.96 -16.06 -0.04
CA LEU A 243 -13.30 -16.81 -1.11
C LEU A 243 -12.74 -18.16 -0.64
N LEU A 244 -12.09 -18.19 0.53
CA LEU A 244 -11.56 -19.42 1.12
C LEU A 244 -12.67 -20.41 1.49
N ARG A 245 -13.80 -19.92 2.02
CA ARG A 245 -14.97 -20.75 2.30
C ARG A 245 -15.64 -21.29 1.04
N GLU A 246 -15.76 -20.47 0.00
CA GLU A 246 -16.24 -20.87 -1.33
C GLU A 246 -15.32 -21.95 -1.96
N ALA A 247 -14.02 -21.88 -1.70
CA ALA A 247 -13.03 -22.88 -2.09
C ALA A 247 -13.00 -24.14 -1.19
N GLY A 248 -13.87 -24.23 -0.17
CA GLY A 248 -13.95 -25.38 0.73
C GLY A 248 -12.93 -25.41 1.87
N LEU A 249 -12.17 -24.34 2.10
CA LEU A 249 -11.06 -24.26 3.07
C LEU A 249 -11.50 -23.82 4.48
N ASN A 250 -12.75 -24.11 4.87
CA ASN A 250 -13.40 -23.56 6.08
C ASN A 250 -12.62 -23.75 7.40
N ASN A 251 -11.81 -24.81 7.50
CA ASN A 251 -11.07 -25.17 8.71
C ASN A 251 -9.54 -25.03 8.57
N GLN A 252 -9.07 -24.36 7.51
CA GLN A 252 -7.63 -24.26 7.20
C GLN A 252 -7.03 -22.89 7.52
N PHE A 253 -7.79 -21.98 8.13
CA PHE A 253 -7.32 -20.65 8.51
C PHE A 253 -8.02 -20.12 9.76
N ILE A 254 -7.30 -19.28 10.50
CA ILE A 254 -7.82 -18.45 11.59
C ILE A 254 -8.43 -17.19 10.97
N ASP A 255 -9.69 -16.92 11.28
CA ASP A 255 -10.42 -15.76 10.76
C ASP A 255 -10.30 -14.57 11.73
N LEU A 256 -9.46 -13.59 11.39
CA LEU A 256 -9.41 -12.31 12.09
C LEU A 256 -10.35 -11.27 11.50
N SER A 257 -10.96 -11.55 10.34
CA SER A 257 -11.87 -10.60 9.71
C SER A 257 -13.20 -10.43 10.44
N GLY A 258 -13.58 -11.43 11.23
CA GLY A 258 -14.81 -11.46 12.00
C GLY A 258 -14.67 -10.98 13.45
N THR A 259 -13.47 -10.53 13.86
CA THR A 259 -13.23 -10.10 15.25
C THR A 259 -13.86 -8.73 15.51
N ALA A 260 -14.25 -8.47 16.75
CA ALA A 260 -14.83 -7.17 17.13
C ALA A 260 -13.89 -6.02 16.75
N THR A 261 -12.59 -6.21 17.01
CA THR A 261 -11.55 -5.23 16.69
C THR A 261 -11.46 -4.92 15.20
N LYS A 262 -11.59 -5.93 14.31
CA LYS A 262 -11.65 -5.67 12.86
C LYS A 262 -12.93 -4.92 12.46
N LEU A 263 -14.08 -5.31 13.02
CA LEU A 263 -15.36 -4.72 12.65
C LEU A 263 -15.43 -3.23 13.03
N ASP A 264 -14.81 -2.85 14.15
CA ASP A 264 -14.73 -1.47 14.61
C ASP A 264 -13.86 -0.57 13.71
N LEU A 265 -12.92 -1.13 12.94
CA LEU A 265 -12.10 -0.36 11.98
C LEU A 265 -12.91 0.33 10.89
N SER A 266 -14.17 -0.08 10.66
CA SER A 266 -15.02 0.49 9.62
C SER A 266 -15.17 2.01 9.76
N LYS A 267 -15.22 2.51 11.00
CA LYS A 267 -15.28 3.94 11.31
C LYS A 267 -13.97 4.64 10.93
N ALA A 268 -12.85 4.07 11.35
CA ALA A 268 -11.53 4.64 11.11
C ALA A 268 -11.17 4.66 9.60
N ILE A 269 -11.55 3.61 8.85
CA ILE A 269 -11.44 3.57 7.39
C ILE A 269 -12.33 4.65 6.75
N ALA A 270 -13.57 4.80 7.20
CA ALA A 270 -14.48 5.82 6.67
C ALA A 270 -13.97 7.25 6.94
N VAL A 271 -13.42 7.52 8.12
CA VAL A 271 -12.79 8.81 8.46
C VAL A 271 -11.57 9.07 7.58
N SER A 272 -10.72 8.08 7.34
CA SER A 272 -9.57 8.22 6.43
C SER A 272 -10.03 8.50 4.99
N CYS A 273 -11.06 7.78 4.50
CA CYS A 273 -11.66 8.05 3.19
C CYS A 273 -12.22 9.48 3.10
N LEU A 274 -12.93 9.94 4.14
CA LEU A 274 -13.47 11.29 4.22
C LEU A 274 -12.36 12.35 4.20
N ARG A 275 -11.27 12.14 4.94
CA ARG A 275 -10.12 13.05 4.99
C ARG A 275 -9.54 13.27 3.59
N GLU A 276 -9.26 12.19 2.87
CA GLU A 276 -8.72 12.29 1.50
C GLU A 276 -9.74 12.88 0.54
N PHE A 277 -11.02 12.51 0.66
CA PHE A 277 -12.09 13.15 -0.09
C PHE A 277 -12.11 14.67 0.13
N LEU A 278 -12.02 15.13 1.39
CA LEU A 278 -11.99 16.55 1.74
C LEU A 278 -10.72 17.25 1.23
N HIS A 279 -9.56 16.60 1.31
CA HIS A 279 -8.31 17.14 0.77
C HIS A 279 -8.48 17.51 -0.71
N HIS A 280 -9.10 16.62 -1.50
CA HIS A 280 -9.32 16.87 -2.92
C HIS A 280 -10.57 17.71 -3.24
N SER A 281 -11.55 17.81 -2.35
CA SER A 281 -12.82 18.52 -2.59
C SER A 281 -12.90 19.89 -1.91
N CYS A 282 -11.91 20.28 -1.09
CA CYS A 282 -11.92 21.50 -0.29
C CYS A 282 -12.14 22.81 -1.08
N HIS A 283 -11.84 22.81 -2.38
CA HIS A 283 -12.04 23.96 -3.27
C HIS A 283 -13.40 23.97 -3.98
N ARG A 284 -14.33 23.09 -3.60
CA ARG A 284 -15.64 22.90 -4.24
C ARG A 284 -16.78 23.08 -3.24
N PRO A 285 -17.98 23.46 -3.71
CA PRO A 285 -19.18 23.48 -2.86
C PRO A 285 -19.48 22.09 -2.30
N LEU A 286 -19.59 22.00 -0.97
CA LEU A 286 -19.99 20.78 -0.26
C LEU A 286 -21.44 20.86 0.22
N THR A 287 -21.90 22.04 0.64
CA THR A 287 -23.29 22.23 1.11
C THR A 287 -24.27 22.03 -0.04
N ASP A 288 -25.31 21.22 0.19
CA ASP A 288 -26.39 20.88 -0.75
C ASP A 288 -25.95 20.15 -2.03
N ALA A 289 -24.65 19.91 -2.21
CA ALA A 289 -24.16 19.07 -3.29
C ALA A 289 -24.55 17.61 -3.04
N LEU A 290 -24.92 16.92 -4.11
CA LEU A 290 -25.43 15.56 -4.05
C LEU A 290 -24.30 14.54 -4.18
N ALA A 291 -24.15 13.70 -3.16
CA ALA A 291 -23.24 12.57 -3.13
C ALA A 291 -24.01 11.24 -3.23
N HIS A 292 -23.51 10.32 -4.05
CA HIS A 292 -24.02 8.96 -4.12
C HIS A 292 -23.02 7.99 -3.50
N VAL A 293 -23.45 7.19 -2.53
CA VAL A 293 -22.64 6.10 -1.95
C VAL A 293 -23.15 4.77 -2.50
N VAL A 294 -22.27 4.03 -3.15
CA VAL A 294 -22.54 2.70 -3.73
C VAL A 294 -22.11 1.63 -2.73
N GLY A 295 -23.06 1.00 -2.06
CA GLY A 295 -22.84 0.02 -1.00
C GLY A 295 -23.04 0.62 0.39
N PHE A 296 -23.90 -0.01 1.19
CA PHE A 296 -24.23 0.36 2.57
C PHE A 296 -23.82 -0.75 3.54
N GLY A 297 -22.62 -1.30 3.32
CA GLY A 297 -21.93 -2.17 4.26
C GLY A 297 -21.34 -1.38 5.44
N ALA A 298 -20.42 -1.99 6.19
CA ALA A 298 -19.85 -1.38 7.39
C ALA A 298 -19.15 -0.04 7.10
N ILE A 299 -18.27 0.02 6.09
CA ILE A 299 -17.59 1.27 5.68
C ILE A 299 -18.59 2.26 5.04
N GLY A 300 -19.44 1.78 4.13
CA GLY A 300 -20.36 2.62 3.37
C GLY A 300 -21.38 3.34 4.26
N ARG A 301 -21.86 2.69 5.33
CA ARG A 301 -22.75 3.30 6.32
C ARG A 301 -22.08 4.44 7.07
N GLU A 302 -20.89 4.20 7.63
CA GLU A 302 -20.14 5.22 8.37
C GLU A 302 -19.79 6.42 7.46
N LEU A 303 -19.36 6.14 6.23
CA LEU A 303 -19.03 7.18 5.27
C LEU A 303 -20.26 8.00 4.84
N ALA A 304 -21.41 7.36 4.63
CA ALA A 304 -22.66 8.07 4.33
C ALA A 304 -23.08 9.01 5.46
N LEU A 305 -22.93 8.58 6.72
CA LEU A 305 -23.22 9.42 7.89
C LEU A 305 -22.27 10.61 7.97
N LEU A 306 -20.97 10.38 7.76
CA LEU A 306 -19.95 11.43 7.76
C LEU A 306 -20.14 12.45 6.63
N LEU A 307 -20.45 11.98 5.41
CA LEU A 307 -20.73 12.86 4.26
C LEU A 307 -21.96 13.75 4.54
N ARG A 308 -23.01 13.19 5.15
CA ARG A 308 -24.19 13.97 5.58
C ARG A 308 -23.83 14.99 6.65
N ALA A 309 -22.95 14.63 7.60
CA ALA A 309 -22.52 15.52 8.68
C ALA A 309 -21.72 16.73 8.18
N ILE A 310 -20.99 16.62 7.06
CA ILE A 310 -20.29 17.74 6.42
C ILE A 310 -21.17 18.57 5.48
N GLY A 311 -22.49 18.30 5.44
CA GLY A 311 -23.47 19.11 4.70
C GLY A 311 -23.83 18.62 3.30
N LEU A 312 -23.37 17.44 2.88
CA LEU A 312 -23.77 16.84 1.60
C LEU A 312 -25.17 16.24 1.69
N THR A 313 -25.93 16.33 0.60
CA THR A 313 -27.12 15.48 0.43
C THR A 313 -26.67 14.10 -0.02
N VAL A 314 -26.96 13.07 0.76
CA VAL A 314 -26.47 11.70 0.49
C VAL A 314 -27.61 10.80 0.00
N THR A 315 -27.34 10.08 -1.09
CA THR A 315 -28.19 8.99 -1.61
C THR A 315 -27.42 7.68 -1.62
N ILE A 316 -28.13 6.56 -1.44
CA ILE A 316 -27.52 5.23 -1.28
C ILE A 316 -28.02 4.29 -2.37
N SER A 317 -27.15 3.41 -2.86
CA SER A 317 -27.56 2.19 -3.55
C SER A 317 -26.93 0.96 -2.91
N ASP A 318 -27.66 -0.15 -2.82
CA ASP A 318 -27.11 -1.44 -2.39
C ASP A 318 -27.92 -2.59 -3.01
N ILE A 319 -27.25 -3.68 -3.38
CA ILE A 319 -27.88 -4.88 -3.92
C ILE A 319 -28.67 -5.66 -2.87
N SER A 320 -28.30 -5.53 -1.59
CA SER A 320 -28.93 -6.22 -0.46
C SER A 320 -30.19 -5.48 -0.01
N PRO A 321 -31.38 -6.12 -0.08
CA PRO A 321 -32.61 -5.51 0.42
C PRO A 321 -32.52 -5.14 1.91
N ARG A 322 -31.84 -5.95 2.71
CA ARG A 322 -31.63 -5.68 4.14
C ARG A 322 -30.84 -4.39 4.37
N ARG A 323 -29.73 -4.19 3.64
CA ARG A 323 -28.91 -2.97 3.77
C ARG A 323 -29.65 -1.75 3.25
N ARG A 324 -30.47 -1.91 2.20
CA ARG A 324 -31.37 -0.84 1.72
C ARG A 324 -32.40 -0.43 2.77
N SER A 325 -33.07 -1.38 3.42
CA SER A 325 -34.00 -1.08 4.50
C SER A 325 -33.31 -0.37 5.66
N LEU A 326 -32.09 -0.79 6.02
CA LEU A 326 -31.31 -0.12 7.06
C LEU A 326 -30.95 1.32 6.67
N ALA A 327 -30.50 1.55 5.43
CA ALA A 327 -30.21 2.90 4.93
C ALA A 327 -31.44 3.81 4.94
N ALA A 328 -32.62 3.27 4.61
CA ALA A 328 -33.87 4.01 4.68
C ALA A 328 -34.23 4.36 6.13
N SER A 329 -34.04 3.44 7.08
CA SER A 329 -34.22 3.70 8.52
C SER A 329 -33.24 4.76 9.06
N ASP A 330 -32.01 4.80 8.54
CA ASP A 330 -31.03 5.86 8.86
C ASP A 330 -31.35 7.21 8.17
N GLY A 331 -32.47 7.29 7.44
CA GLY A 331 -33.02 8.51 6.84
C GLY A 331 -32.44 8.87 5.46
N PHE A 332 -31.79 7.93 4.77
CA PHE A 332 -31.27 8.15 3.43
C PHE A 332 -32.32 7.84 2.34
N ARG A 333 -32.20 8.53 1.20
CA ARG A 333 -32.91 8.12 -0.02
C ARG A 333 -32.16 6.96 -0.66
N VAL A 334 -32.86 5.85 -0.87
CA VAL A 334 -32.27 4.57 -1.26
C VAL A 334 -32.74 4.15 -2.65
N PHE A 335 -31.83 3.57 -3.41
CA PHE A 335 -32.06 2.98 -4.73
C PHE A 335 -31.57 1.53 -4.76
N ASP A 336 -32.17 0.73 -5.62
CA ASP A 336 -31.75 -0.64 -5.88
C ASP A 336 -30.56 -0.73 -6.85
N ARG A 337 -30.42 0.27 -7.72
CA ARG A 337 -29.37 0.36 -8.73
C ARG A 337 -28.77 1.76 -8.80
N VAL A 338 -27.49 1.82 -9.15
CA VAL A 338 -26.72 3.07 -9.29
C VAL A 338 -27.27 3.93 -10.42
N ASP A 339 -27.54 3.33 -11.59
CA ASP A 339 -28.07 4.05 -12.76
C ASP A 339 -29.41 4.73 -12.48
N THR A 340 -30.33 4.06 -11.79
CA THR A 340 -31.60 4.64 -11.36
C THR A 340 -31.39 5.85 -10.45
N ALA A 341 -30.41 5.79 -9.55
CA ALA A 341 -30.10 6.90 -8.65
C ALA A 341 -29.58 8.12 -9.43
N LEU A 342 -28.57 7.91 -10.29
CA LEU A 342 -27.93 8.98 -11.06
C LEU A 342 -28.83 9.57 -12.15
N ALA A 343 -29.80 8.81 -12.66
CA ALA A 343 -30.82 9.35 -13.58
C ALA A 343 -31.85 10.23 -12.86
N ALA A 344 -32.06 10.03 -11.56
CA ALA A 344 -33.09 10.76 -10.81
C ALA A 344 -32.68 12.20 -10.48
N ARG A 345 -31.38 12.46 -10.30
CA ARG A 345 -30.80 13.76 -9.96
C ARG A 345 -29.35 13.82 -10.43
N VAL A 346 -28.83 15.02 -10.63
CA VAL A 346 -27.41 15.23 -10.98
C VAL A 346 -26.53 15.13 -9.74
N HIS A 347 -25.58 14.21 -9.73
CA HIS A 347 -24.63 13.99 -8.62
C HIS A 347 -23.25 14.59 -8.94
N HIS A 348 -22.68 15.27 -7.95
CA HIS A 348 -21.34 15.86 -8.05
C HIS A 348 -20.25 14.95 -7.46
N TYR A 349 -20.66 14.02 -6.60
CA TYR A 349 -19.77 13.08 -5.92
C TYR A 349 -20.31 11.66 -6.02
N LEU A 350 -19.45 10.70 -6.35
CA LEU A 350 -19.77 9.28 -6.30
C LEU A 350 -18.69 8.55 -5.52
N ILE A 351 -19.10 7.75 -4.53
CA ILE A 351 -18.21 7.02 -3.65
C ILE A 351 -18.53 5.52 -3.69
N GLY A 352 -17.60 4.72 -4.19
CA GLY A 352 -17.67 3.27 -4.24
C GLY A 352 -17.30 2.61 -2.91
N CYS A 353 -18.22 1.84 -2.34
CA CYS A 353 -18.08 1.12 -1.06
C CYS A 353 -18.62 -0.32 -1.17
N SER A 354 -18.78 -0.86 -2.38
CA SER A 354 -19.41 -2.17 -2.57
C SER A 354 -18.41 -3.33 -2.55
N GLY A 355 -17.15 -3.05 -2.91
CA GLY A 355 -16.13 -4.09 -3.09
C GLY A 355 -16.24 -4.87 -4.41
N HIS A 356 -17.08 -4.41 -5.35
CA HIS A 356 -17.30 -5.02 -6.65
C HIS A 356 -17.18 -3.97 -7.77
N GLN A 357 -16.93 -4.39 -9.00
CA GLN A 357 -16.91 -3.49 -10.17
C GLN A 357 -18.30 -2.88 -10.42
N THR A 358 -18.52 -1.67 -9.93
CA THR A 358 -19.84 -1.01 -9.95
C THR A 358 -19.89 0.18 -10.89
N VAL A 359 -18.76 0.84 -11.16
CA VAL A 359 -18.70 2.06 -11.97
C VAL A 359 -17.98 1.77 -13.28
N ASP A 360 -18.70 1.97 -14.39
CA ASP A 360 -18.20 1.94 -15.76
C ASP A 360 -18.44 3.30 -16.45
N LEU A 361 -17.97 3.46 -17.70
CA LEU A 361 -18.15 4.72 -18.45
C LEU A 361 -19.63 5.09 -18.62
N ARG A 362 -20.54 4.11 -18.71
CA ARG A 362 -21.99 4.37 -18.81
C ARG A 362 -22.52 4.99 -17.52
N ILE A 363 -22.12 4.47 -16.37
CA ILE A 363 -22.45 5.06 -15.06
C ILE A 363 -21.82 6.45 -14.93
N GLY A 364 -20.54 6.59 -15.30
CA GLY A 364 -19.82 7.88 -15.25
C GLY A 364 -20.48 8.97 -16.10
N ALA A 365 -21.05 8.61 -17.25
CA ALA A 365 -21.74 9.55 -18.15
C ALA A 365 -23.02 10.16 -17.56
N LEU A 366 -23.56 9.61 -16.47
CA LEU A 366 -24.75 10.12 -15.77
C LEU A 366 -24.40 11.16 -14.68
N LEU A 367 -23.11 11.37 -14.40
CA LEU A 367 -22.66 12.32 -13.38
C LEU A 367 -22.62 13.76 -13.91
N ALA A 368 -22.53 14.73 -12.99
CA ALA A 368 -22.27 16.11 -13.35
C ALA A 368 -20.93 16.25 -14.07
N ASP A 369 -20.83 17.25 -14.95
CA ASP A 369 -19.52 17.68 -15.44
C ASP A 369 -18.63 18.14 -14.28
N GLY A 370 -17.37 17.72 -14.32
CA GLY A 370 -16.40 17.91 -13.24
C GLY A 370 -16.63 17.02 -12.02
N ALA A 371 -17.58 16.08 -12.01
CA ALA A 371 -17.87 15.25 -10.84
C ALA A 371 -16.63 14.49 -10.33
N MET A 372 -16.52 14.36 -9.01
CA MET A 372 -15.45 13.62 -8.35
C MET A 372 -15.92 12.21 -8.02
N VAL A 373 -15.10 11.24 -8.40
CA VAL A 373 -15.38 9.82 -8.21
C VAL A 373 -14.25 9.20 -7.40
N CYS A 374 -14.58 8.53 -6.30
CA CYS A 374 -13.60 7.83 -5.48
C CYS A 374 -14.16 6.51 -4.94
N ALA A 375 -13.32 5.70 -4.31
CA ALA A 375 -13.76 4.48 -3.68
C ALA A 375 -12.98 4.15 -2.41
N ALA A 376 -13.62 3.44 -1.49
CA ALA A 376 -12.99 2.80 -0.35
C ALA A 376 -12.43 1.39 -0.71
N SER A 377 -12.72 0.89 -1.91
CA SER A 377 -12.17 -0.35 -2.46
C SER A 377 -11.78 -0.14 -3.92
N SER A 378 -10.58 -0.57 -4.31
CA SER A 378 -10.09 -0.44 -5.69
C SER A 378 -10.97 -1.15 -6.72
N GLN A 379 -11.80 -2.12 -6.31
CA GLN A 379 -12.67 -2.86 -7.23
C GLN A 379 -13.80 -2.01 -7.80
N ASP A 380 -14.32 -1.05 -7.03
CA ASP A 380 -15.48 -0.24 -7.43
C ASP A 380 -15.24 0.56 -8.71
N LEU A 381 -14.02 1.05 -8.92
CA LEU A 381 -13.65 1.91 -10.05
C LEU A 381 -12.73 1.23 -11.07
N ALA A 382 -12.36 -0.03 -10.86
CA ALA A 382 -11.44 -0.75 -11.75
C ALA A 382 -11.92 -0.76 -13.22
N LYS A 383 -13.24 -0.88 -13.43
CA LYS A 383 -13.83 -0.96 -14.77
C LYS A 383 -13.77 0.38 -15.51
N ILE A 384 -14.26 1.48 -14.93
CA ILE A 384 -14.19 2.81 -15.56
C ILE A 384 -12.75 3.23 -15.87
N VAL A 385 -11.79 2.92 -14.98
CA VAL A 385 -10.37 3.25 -15.20
C VAL A 385 -9.81 2.48 -16.39
N ALA A 386 -10.07 1.17 -16.47
CA ALA A 386 -9.62 0.34 -17.58
C ALA A 386 -10.23 0.80 -18.91
N GLU A 387 -11.53 1.05 -18.95
CA GLU A 387 -12.22 1.54 -20.15
C GLU A 387 -11.68 2.91 -20.59
N ALA A 388 -11.47 3.84 -19.66
CA ALA A 388 -10.96 5.17 -19.96
C ALA A 388 -9.52 5.15 -20.49
N ARG A 389 -8.65 4.31 -19.90
CA ARG A 389 -7.28 4.11 -20.39
C ARG A 389 -7.27 3.47 -21.78
N ASN A 390 -8.06 2.43 -21.99
CA ASN A 390 -8.15 1.74 -23.29
C ASN A 390 -8.68 2.65 -24.41
N ALA A 391 -9.60 3.56 -24.09
CA ALA A 391 -10.12 4.54 -25.04
C ALA A 391 -9.23 5.77 -25.23
N GLY A 392 -8.11 5.89 -24.49
CA GLY A 392 -7.21 7.05 -24.58
C GLY A 392 -7.82 8.36 -24.05
N ILE A 393 -8.84 8.27 -23.19
CA ILE A 393 -9.56 9.42 -22.62
C ILE A 393 -9.23 9.70 -21.16
N ALA A 394 -8.27 8.95 -20.59
CA ALA A 394 -7.74 9.17 -19.25
C ALA A 394 -6.44 9.99 -19.31
N ARG A 395 -6.36 11.05 -18.49
CA ARG A 395 -5.16 11.87 -18.31
C ARG A 395 -4.78 11.92 -16.83
N SER A 396 -3.52 11.67 -16.49
CA SER A 396 -3.05 11.78 -15.10
C SER A 396 -3.07 13.23 -14.60
N ILE A 397 -3.54 13.41 -13.37
CA ILE A 397 -3.46 14.64 -12.59
C ILE A 397 -2.56 14.34 -11.39
N ALA A 398 -1.34 14.88 -11.42
CA ALA A 398 -0.33 14.65 -10.40
C ALA A 398 -0.88 14.96 -8.99
N GLY A 399 -0.72 14.00 -8.08
CA GLY A 399 -1.18 14.11 -6.69
C GLY A 399 -2.70 14.12 -6.50
N THR A 400 -3.49 13.71 -7.50
CA THR A 400 -4.95 13.61 -7.38
C THR A 400 -5.50 12.29 -7.96
N GLY A 401 -5.11 11.92 -9.18
CA GLY A 401 -5.64 10.74 -9.85
C GLY A 401 -5.76 10.93 -11.36
N LEU A 402 -6.93 10.65 -11.94
CA LEU A 402 -7.18 10.71 -13.38
C LEU A 402 -8.30 11.71 -13.72
N GLU A 403 -8.09 12.51 -14.76
CA GLU A 403 -9.17 13.14 -15.52
C GLU A 403 -9.68 12.15 -16.57
N VAL A 404 -10.98 11.84 -16.58
CA VAL A 404 -11.62 10.99 -17.59
C VAL A 404 -12.58 11.85 -18.40
N ARG A 405 -12.28 12.07 -19.69
CA ARG A 405 -13.10 12.91 -20.58
C ARG A 405 -14.02 12.06 -21.44
N ILE A 406 -15.26 11.88 -21.01
CA ILE A 406 -16.22 11.04 -21.74
C ILE A 406 -16.66 11.77 -23.03
N PRO A 407 -16.52 11.17 -24.22
CA PRO A 407 -16.93 11.80 -25.47
C PRO A 407 -18.42 12.18 -25.46
N SER A 408 -18.73 13.44 -25.78
CA SER A 408 -20.10 13.99 -25.71
C SER A 408 -20.76 13.89 -24.31
N GLY A 409 -19.96 13.71 -23.26
CA GLY A 409 -20.39 13.56 -21.88
C GLY A 409 -19.56 14.42 -20.93
N PRO A 410 -19.64 14.15 -19.61
CA PRO A 410 -18.90 14.92 -18.62
C PRO A 410 -17.41 14.58 -18.61
N SER A 411 -16.62 15.53 -18.12
CA SER A 411 -15.26 15.27 -17.64
C SER A 411 -15.31 14.91 -16.15
N LEU A 412 -14.74 13.78 -15.77
CA LEU A 412 -14.73 13.28 -14.40
C LEU A 412 -13.35 13.38 -13.78
N ILE A 413 -13.30 13.61 -12.47
CA ILE A 413 -12.07 13.51 -11.68
C ILE A 413 -12.13 12.22 -10.87
N VAL A 414 -11.42 11.20 -11.31
CA VAL A 414 -11.30 9.91 -10.62
C VAL A 414 -10.11 10.00 -9.65
N LEU A 415 -10.40 10.06 -8.36
CA LEU A 415 -9.38 10.17 -7.32
C LEU A 415 -8.58 8.87 -7.18
N ALA A 416 -7.33 9.00 -6.75
CA ALA A 416 -6.45 7.86 -6.43
C ALA A 416 -6.27 6.87 -7.60
N GLU A 417 -6.42 7.34 -8.83
CA GLU A 417 -6.45 6.50 -10.04
C GLU A 417 -7.49 5.36 -9.98
N GLY A 418 -8.54 5.52 -9.17
CA GLY A 418 -9.57 4.52 -8.94
C GLY A 418 -9.24 3.49 -7.84
N ASN A 419 -8.07 3.60 -7.20
CA ASN A 419 -7.74 2.78 -6.04
C ASN A 419 -8.51 3.22 -4.78
N ALA A 420 -8.44 2.39 -3.74
CA ALA A 420 -8.93 2.77 -2.41
C ALA A 420 -8.27 4.09 -1.96
N ILE A 421 -9.10 5.14 -1.84
CA ILE A 421 -8.63 6.51 -1.65
C ILE A 421 -7.86 6.68 -0.34
N ASN A 422 -8.22 5.92 0.69
CA ASN A 422 -7.57 5.90 1.99
C ASN A 422 -6.18 5.23 2.00
N LEU A 423 -5.74 4.61 0.89
CA LEU A 423 -4.45 3.92 0.80
C LEU A 423 -3.48 4.58 -0.20
N PHE A 424 -4.01 5.20 -1.26
CA PHE A 424 -3.20 5.68 -2.40
C PHE A 424 -2.46 6.99 -2.14
N HIS A 425 -3.14 7.99 -1.57
CA HIS A 425 -2.56 9.30 -1.22
C HIS A 425 -2.53 9.58 0.30
N ALA A 426 -3.17 8.71 1.08
CA ALA A 426 -3.26 8.76 2.53
C ALA A 426 -2.17 7.91 3.22
N GLU A 427 -1.70 8.37 4.38
CA GLU A 427 -1.21 7.45 5.43
C GLU A 427 -2.44 6.72 5.94
N GLY A 428 -2.45 5.38 5.91
CA GLY A 428 -3.63 4.53 5.94
C GLY A 428 -4.71 4.93 6.95
N VAL A 429 -4.82 4.20 8.06
CA VAL A 429 -5.71 4.58 9.15
C VAL A 429 -4.80 4.92 10.33
N PRO A 430 -4.37 6.18 10.49
CA PRO A 430 -3.55 6.59 11.62
C PRO A 430 -4.44 6.73 12.86
N ASP A 431 -4.93 5.59 13.36
CA ASP A 431 -5.93 5.51 14.42
C ASP A 431 -5.53 4.43 15.43
N PRO A 432 -5.62 4.70 16.75
CA PRO A 432 -5.62 3.68 17.80
C PRO A 432 -6.37 2.39 17.45
N ASP A 433 -7.50 2.47 16.75
CA ASP A 433 -8.29 1.31 16.36
C ASP A 433 -7.52 0.36 15.42
N PHE A 434 -6.78 0.92 14.45
CA PHE A 434 -5.93 0.12 13.56
C PHE A 434 -4.79 -0.57 14.33
N ARG A 435 -4.24 0.11 15.34
CA ARG A 435 -3.21 -0.46 16.23
C ARG A 435 -3.73 -1.67 17.01
N CYS A 436 -4.97 -1.60 17.50
CA CYS A 436 -5.58 -2.72 18.22
C CYS A 436 -5.69 -3.95 17.31
N PHE A 437 -6.11 -3.78 16.05
CA PHE A 437 -6.18 -4.88 15.10
C PHE A 437 -4.79 -5.43 14.76
N GLU A 438 -3.78 -4.57 14.56
CA GLU A 438 -2.42 -5.02 14.32
C GLU A 438 -1.83 -5.79 15.51
N ASN A 439 -2.14 -5.39 16.73
CA ASN A 439 -1.79 -6.13 17.94
C ASN A 439 -2.47 -7.51 17.99
N GLU A 440 -3.73 -7.61 17.55
CA GLU A 440 -4.43 -8.88 17.41
C GLU A 440 -3.76 -9.78 16.37
N VAL A 441 -3.36 -9.24 15.21
CA VAL A 441 -2.61 -9.96 14.19
C VAL A 441 -1.28 -10.47 14.73
N VAL A 442 -0.47 -9.60 15.35
CA VAL A 442 0.82 -9.98 15.95
C VAL A 442 0.65 -11.05 17.02
N SER A 443 -0.37 -10.93 17.88
CA SER A 443 -0.66 -11.91 18.94
C SER A 443 -0.98 -13.29 18.35
N ASN A 444 -1.75 -13.34 17.26
CA ASN A 444 -2.07 -14.59 16.56
C ASN A 444 -0.86 -15.18 15.83
N ILE A 445 0.01 -14.35 15.23
CA ILE A 445 1.29 -14.83 14.68
C ILE A 445 2.12 -15.49 15.78
N PHE A 446 2.20 -14.88 16.96
CA PHE A 446 3.04 -15.41 18.05
C PHE A 446 2.45 -16.69 18.63
N ALA A 447 1.13 -16.77 18.77
CA ALA A 447 0.44 -17.99 19.16
C ALA A 447 0.67 -19.12 18.12
N ALA A 448 0.61 -18.80 16.83
CA ALA A 448 0.87 -19.75 15.75
C ALA A 448 2.32 -20.29 15.80
N ILE A 449 3.30 -19.40 15.97
CA ILE A 449 4.72 -19.81 16.11
C ILE A 449 4.93 -20.77 17.30
N GLN A 450 4.21 -20.57 18.40
CA GLN A 450 4.34 -21.40 19.61
C GLN A 450 3.58 -22.73 19.53
N ALA A 451 2.55 -22.83 18.69
CA ALA A 451 1.82 -24.06 18.50
C ALA A 451 2.71 -25.10 17.80
N LYS A 452 2.80 -26.33 18.32
CA LYS A 452 3.33 -27.45 17.52
C LYS A 452 2.45 -27.60 16.27
N PRO A 453 3.01 -27.93 15.09
CA PRO A 453 2.19 -28.22 13.91
C PRO A 453 1.31 -29.43 14.24
N ALA A 454 0.06 -29.16 14.60
CA ALA A 454 -0.94 -30.15 14.90
C ALA A 454 -2.15 -29.85 14.03
N THR A 455 -2.61 -30.90 13.35
CA THR A 455 -3.85 -31.00 12.58
C THR A 455 -4.90 -30.02 13.08
N THR A 456 -5.15 -29.01 12.24
CA THR A 456 -6.15 -27.96 12.36
C THR A 456 -7.43 -28.41 13.05
N THR A 457 -7.50 -28.22 14.37
CA THR A 457 -8.76 -28.11 15.09
C THR A 457 -8.79 -26.72 15.71
N ASN A 458 -9.65 -25.90 15.15
CA ASN A 458 -9.88 -24.53 15.59
C ASN A 458 -10.22 -24.52 17.08
N PRO A 459 -9.59 -23.70 17.95
CA PRO A 459 -10.28 -23.26 19.14
C PRO A 459 -11.44 -22.41 18.63
N ALA A 460 -12.65 -22.97 18.69
CA ALA A 460 -13.85 -22.27 18.28
C ALA A 460 -13.83 -20.86 18.89
N VAL A 461 -13.88 -19.84 18.03
CA VAL A 461 -14.37 -18.52 18.43
C VAL A 461 -15.70 -18.82 19.14
N PRO A 462 -15.87 -18.45 20.43
CA PRO A 462 -17.14 -18.64 21.09
C PRO A 462 -18.19 -18.02 20.20
N ALA A 463 -19.16 -18.81 19.76
CA ALA A 463 -20.28 -18.30 18.99
C ALA A 463 -20.80 -17.07 19.73
N ALA A 464 -20.69 -15.89 19.11
CA ALA A 464 -21.36 -14.71 19.61
C ALA A 464 -22.79 -15.15 19.89
N ALA A 465 -23.22 -14.97 21.14
CA ALA A 465 -24.56 -15.32 21.57
C ALA A 465 -25.53 -14.77 20.52
N THR A 466 -26.23 -15.68 19.84
CA THR A 466 -27.36 -15.31 19.01
C THR A 466 -28.41 -14.78 19.98
N ASP A 467 -28.45 -13.45 20.14
CA ASP A 467 -29.57 -12.80 20.80
C ASP A 467 -30.82 -13.07 19.97
N SER A 468 -31.70 -13.87 20.58
CA SER A 468 -33.07 -14.17 20.21
C SER A 468 -33.94 -12.94 20.07
#